data_AF-A0A662D1Z8-F1
#
_entry.id   AF-A0A662D1Z8-F1
#
_cell.length_a   1.000
_cell.length_b   1.000
_cell.length_c   1.000
_cell.angle_alpha   90.00
_cell.angle_beta   90.00
_cell.angle_gamma   90.00
#
_symmetry.space_group_name_H-M   'P 1'
#
loop_
_entity.id
_entity.type
_entity.pdbx_description
1 polymer ?
#
loop_
_entity_poly.entity_id
_entity_poly.type
_entity_poly.pdbx_seq_one_letter_code
_entity_poly.pdbx_strand_id
1 'polypeptide(L)'
;MRPNIFPSPTSSLDEVKRILQREFDLSGEIEPLPGDIGQNFHVTASDGREFLFKIANPGEDCFALEAQNKVLAYLNQKDFAF
;
A
#
# COMPACT_ATOMS: atom_id res chain seq x y z
N MET A 1 24.97 -17.94 0.37
CA MET A 1 24.00 -17.35 1.33
C MET A 1 22.64 -17.94 1.04
N ARG A 2 21.89 -18.40 2.04
CA ARG A 2 20.46 -18.67 1.87
C ARG A 2 19.75 -17.31 1.87
N PRO A 3 18.85 -17.00 0.92
CA PRO A 3 18.10 -15.76 0.96
C PRO A 3 17.29 -15.73 2.27
N ASN A 4 17.28 -14.58 2.95
CA ASN A 4 16.44 -14.39 4.13
C ASN A 4 15.01 -14.20 3.62
N ILE A 5 14.21 -15.26 3.66
CA ILE A 5 12.82 -15.21 3.19
C ILE A 5 11.99 -14.66 4.35
N PHE A 6 11.66 -13.37 4.28
CA PHE A 6 10.67 -12.79 5.17
C PHE A 6 9.28 -13.20 4.69
N PRO A 7 8.43 -13.78 5.56
CA PRO A 7 7.07 -14.11 5.18
C PRO A 7 6.31 -12.84 4.78
N SER A 8 5.42 -12.94 3.80
CA SER A 8 4.54 -11.83 3.45
C SER A 8 3.76 -11.37 4.68
N PRO A 9 3.52 -10.06 4.85
CA PRO A 9 2.73 -9.57 5.95
C PRO A 9 1.33 -10.21 5.92
N THR A 10 0.74 -10.44 7.09
CA THR A 10 -0.57 -11.08 7.25
C THR A 10 -1.50 -10.23 8.11
N SER A 11 -1.51 -8.92 7.86
CA SER A 11 -2.43 -8.00 8.53
C SER A 11 -3.87 -8.31 8.17
N SER A 12 -4.73 -8.31 9.18
CA SER A 12 -6.17 -8.54 9.02
C SER A 12 -6.87 -7.27 8.54
N LEU A 13 -8.08 -7.41 7.98
CA LEU A 13 -8.87 -6.25 7.55
C LEU A 13 -9.15 -5.28 8.71
N ASP A 14 -9.40 -5.78 9.93
CA ASP A 14 -9.64 -4.93 11.09
C ASP A 14 -8.37 -4.18 11.56
N GLU A 15 -7.19 -4.77 11.35
CA GLU A 15 -5.93 -4.06 11.58
C GLU A 15 -5.73 -2.95 10.54
N VAL A 16 -5.96 -3.26 9.26
CA VAL A 16 -5.85 -2.29 8.17
C VAL A 16 -6.82 -1.11 8.37
N LYS A 17 -8.08 -1.37 8.73
CA LYS A 17 -9.07 -0.32 9.07
C LYS A 17 -8.55 0.60 10.18
N ARG A 18 -7.97 0.04 11.24
CA ARG A 18 -7.42 0.83 12.35
C ARG A 18 -6.22 1.67 11.92
N ILE A 19 -5.34 1.14 11.08
CA ILE A 19 -4.19 1.88 10.55
C ILE A 19 -4.67 3.04 9.68
N LEU A 20 -5.58 2.81 8.74
CA LEU A 20 -6.12 3.84 7.86
C LEU A 20 -6.79 4.97 8.63
N GLN A 21 -7.63 4.63 9.61
CA GLN A 21 -8.28 5.64 10.45
C GLN A 21 -7.27 6.44 11.27
N ARG A 22 -6.27 5.77 11.87
CA ARG A 22 -5.34 6.41 12.81
C ARG A 22 -4.28 7.26 12.11
N GLU A 23 -3.73 6.78 11.01
CA GLU A 23 -2.56 7.40 10.35
C GLU A 23 -2.95 8.31 9.17
N PHE A 24 -4.11 8.08 8.57
CA PHE A 24 -4.52 8.77 7.34
C PHE A 24 -5.89 9.46 7.44
N ASP A 25 -6.59 9.32 8.58
CA ASP A 25 -7.98 9.78 8.77
C ASP A 25 -8.93 9.27 7.68
N LEU A 26 -8.70 8.03 7.22
CA LEU A 26 -9.49 7.38 6.18
C LEU A 26 -10.38 6.29 6.78
N SER A 27 -11.68 6.39 6.52
CA SER A 27 -12.69 5.36 6.76
C SER A 27 -13.36 4.96 5.45
N GLY A 28 -13.87 3.72 5.36
CA GLY A 28 -14.57 3.26 4.17
C GLY A 28 -14.56 1.75 4.00
N GLU A 29 -14.82 1.31 2.77
CA GLU A 29 -14.73 -0.08 2.36
C GLU A 29 -13.28 -0.45 2.02
N ILE A 30 -12.88 -1.66 2.39
CA ILE A 30 -11.51 -2.15 2.20
C ILE A 30 -11.59 -3.57 1.65
N GLU A 31 -10.99 -3.77 0.49
CA GLU A 31 -10.94 -5.05 -0.19
C GLU A 31 -9.48 -5.49 -0.39
N PRO A 32 -9.13 -6.74 -0.05
CA PRO A 32 -7.79 -7.25 -0.31
C PRO A 32 -7.55 -7.39 -1.82
N LEU A 33 -6.39 -6.95 -2.27
CA LEU A 33 -5.91 -7.17 -3.63
C LEU A 33 -4.79 -8.20 -3.65
N PRO A 34 -4.60 -8.92 -4.77
CA PRO A 34 -3.42 -9.78 -4.95
C PRO A 34 -2.12 -9.01 -4.69
N GLY A 35 -1.19 -9.66 -3.98
CA GLY A 35 0.15 -9.16 -3.70
C GLY A 35 1.15 -10.32 -3.69
N ASP A 36 2.37 -10.07 -4.14
CA ASP A 36 3.45 -11.06 -4.15
C ASP A 36 4.27 -10.95 -2.85
N ILE A 37 5.02 -9.86 -2.71
CA ILE A 37 5.92 -9.64 -1.57
C ILE A 37 5.18 -9.00 -0.38
N GLY A 38 4.41 -7.94 -0.63
CA GLY A 38 3.62 -7.20 0.36
C GLY A 38 2.10 -7.45 0.23
N GLN A 39 1.32 -6.87 1.15
CA GLN A 39 -0.14 -6.90 1.07
C GLN A 39 -0.67 -5.61 0.44
N ASN A 40 -1.62 -5.76 -0.49
CA ASN A 40 -2.27 -4.67 -1.18
C ASN A 40 -3.76 -4.65 -0.82
N PHE A 41 -4.33 -3.46 -0.71
CA PHE A 41 -5.75 -3.26 -0.44
C PHE A 41 -6.29 -2.13 -1.30
N HIS A 42 -7.46 -2.35 -1.89
CA HIS A 42 -8.25 -1.28 -2.48
C HIS A 42 -9.08 -0.66 -1.37
N VAL A 43 -9.04 0.67 -1.27
CA VAL A 43 -9.76 1.44 -0.26
C VAL A 43 -10.71 2.38 -0.97
N THR A 44 -12.00 2.20 -0.76
CA THR A 44 -13.03 3.15 -1.18
C THR A 44 -13.41 3.97 0.04
N ALA A 45 -12.88 5.19 0.13
CA ALA A 45 -13.11 6.08 1.25
C ALA A 45 -14.57 6.56 1.30
N SER A 46 -15.04 6.96 2.48
CA SER A 46 -16.42 7.42 2.70
C SER A 46 -16.81 8.66 1.88
N ASP A 47 -15.83 9.41 1.37
CA ASP A 47 -16.03 10.55 0.47
C ASP A 47 -16.02 10.16 -1.02
N GLY A 48 -15.95 8.86 -1.32
CA GLY A 48 -15.94 8.30 -2.67
C GLY A 48 -14.57 8.32 -3.35
N ARG A 49 -13.51 8.80 -2.70
CA ARG A 49 -12.15 8.69 -3.24
C ARG A 49 -11.63 7.26 -3.10
N GLU A 50 -10.86 6.83 -4.10
CA GLU A 50 -10.28 5.50 -4.13
C GLU A 50 -8.76 5.56 -3.94
N PHE A 51 -8.22 4.61 -3.18
CA PHE A 51 -6.80 4.52 -2.88
C PHE A 51 -6.29 3.07 -2.97
N LEU A 52 -5.01 2.93 -3.32
CA LEU A 52 -4.24 1.71 -3.10
C LEU A 52 -3.48 1.85 -1.79
N PHE A 53 -3.77 1.00 -0.81
CA PHE A 53 -3.02 0.90 0.43
C PHE A 53 -2.11 -0.34 0.38
N LYS A 54 -0.81 -0.16 0.61
CA LYS A 54 0.17 -1.26 0.61
C LYS A 54 0.88 -1.35 1.96
N ILE A 55 0.96 -2.57 2.50
CA ILE A 55 1.85 -2.92 3.62
C ILE A 55 3.06 -3.62 3.03
N ALA A 56 4.22 -2.96 3.12
CA ALA A 56 5.48 -3.52 2.65
C ALA A 56 5.94 -4.68 3.54
N ASN A 57 6.56 -5.67 2.92
CA ASN A 57 7.27 -6.73 3.63
C ASN A 57 8.51 -6.14 4.32
N PRO A 58 8.85 -6.53 5.56
CA PRO A 58 10.06 -6.07 6.24
C PRO A 58 11.37 -6.33 5.49
N GLY A 59 11.38 -7.29 4.56
CA GLY A 59 12.52 -7.59 3.70
C GLY A 59 12.63 -6.72 2.44
N GLU A 60 11.64 -5.87 2.14
CA GLU A 60 11.72 -4.93 1.02
C GLU A 60 12.75 -3.82 1.32
N ASP A 61 13.53 -3.44 0.32
CA ASP A 61 14.52 -2.37 0.43
C ASP A 61 13.85 -1.00 0.54
N CYS A 62 14.13 -0.27 1.62
CA CYS A 62 13.63 1.07 1.85
C CYS A 62 13.97 2.05 0.73
N PHE A 63 15.17 1.94 0.13
CA PHE A 63 15.56 2.85 -0.95
C PHE A 63 14.73 2.60 -2.21
N ALA A 64 14.53 1.33 -2.58
CA ALA A 64 13.63 0.96 -3.67
C ALA A 64 12.18 1.39 -3.43
N LEU A 65 11.67 1.28 -2.19
CA LEU A 65 10.32 1.74 -1.83
C LEU A 65 10.19 3.26 -1.97
N GLU A 66 11.18 4.02 -1.50
CA GLU A 66 11.20 5.48 -1.63
C GLU A 66 11.28 5.91 -3.10
N ALA A 67 12.09 5.23 -3.92
CA ALA A 67 12.21 5.47 -5.34
C ALA A 67 10.86 5.27 -6.06
N GLN A 68 10.14 4.18 -5.76
CA GLN A 68 8.80 3.91 -6.29
C GLN A 68 7.83 5.07 -5.99
N ASN A 69 7.78 5.52 -4.74
CA ASN A 69 6.92 6.64 -4.33
C ASN A 69 7.29 7.94 -5.07
N LYS A 70 8.59 8.23 -5.22
CA LYS A 70 9.06 9.41 -5.97
C LYS A 70 8.69 9.34 -7.44
N VAL A 71 8.77 8.16 -8.06
CA VAL A 71 8.34 7.96 -9.45
C VAL A 71 6.84 8.22 -9.59
N LEU A 72 5.99 7.65 -8.74
CA LEU A 72 4.54 7.90 -8.79
C LEU A 72 4.21 9.38 -8.61
N ALA A 73 4.85 10.05 -7.65
CA ALA A 73 4.67 11.49 -7.44
C ALA A 73 5.13 12.33 -8.64
N TYR A 74 6.23 11.94 -9.29
CA TYR A 74 6.70 12.58 -10.51
C TYR A 74 5.73 12.37 -11.68
N LEU A 75 5.26 11.13 -11.89
CA LEU A 75 4.32 10.81 -12.96
C LEU A 75 3.00 11.58 -12.81
N ASN A 76 2.49 11.73 -11.58
CA ASN A 76 1.29 12.49 -11.29
C ASN A 76 1.40 13.99 -11.70
N GLN A 77 2.61 14.55 -11.78
CA GLN A 77 2.84 15.93 -12.22
C GLN A 77 2.89 16.09 -13.74
N LYS A 78 2.98 14.99 -14.49
CA LYS A 78 3.25 15.02 -15.93
C LYS A 78 2.01 14.96 -16.80
N ASP A 79 0.82 14.94 -16.20
CA ASP A 79 -0.48 14.92 -16.88
C ASP A 79 -0.48 13.93 -18.06
N PHE A 80 -0.10 12.68 -17.77
CA PHE A 80 -0.11 11.63 -18.78
C PHE A 80 -1.56 11.31 -19.14
N ALA A 81 -1.92 11.49 -20.41
CA ALA A 81 -3.15 10.93 -20.96
C ALA A 81 -2.97 9.41 -21.08
N PHE A 82 -3.76 8.67 -20.29
CA PHE A 82 -3.89 7.21 -20.39
C PHE A 82 -5.11 6.84 -21.23
#